data_AF-A0A848IH37-F1
#
_entry.id   AF-A0A848IH37-F1
#
_cell.length_a   1.000
_cell.length_b   1.000
_cell.length_c   1.000
_cell.angle_alpha   90.00
_cell.angle_beta   90.00
_cell.angle_gamma   90.00
#
_symmetry.space_group_name_H-M   'P 1'
#
loop_
_entity.id
_entity.type
_entity.pdbx_description
1 polymer ?
#
loop_
_entity_poly.entity_id
_entity_poly.type
_entity_poly.pdbx_seq_one_letter_code
_entity_poly.pdbx_strand_id
1 'polypeptide(L)' 'MKSIRNSARAVKTLTVGIRPAQPRMGTTHTYEMNGSRFRDVLVDGVWLTVSVEPVVRSAA' A
#
# COMPACT_ATOMS: atom_id res chain seq x y z
N MET A 1 2.13 7.15 -50.05
CA MET A 1 2.46 8.01 -48.90
C MET A 1 2.01 7.27 -47.63
N LYS A 2 2.93 6.78 -46.79
CA LYS A 2 2.59 6.01 -45.58
C LYS A 2 2.58 6.94 -44.38
N SER A 3 1.40 7.13 -43.77
CA SER A 3 1.23 7.91 -42.54
C SER A 3 1.84 7.17 -41.36
N ILE A 4 2.86 7.76 -40.72
CA ILE A 4 3.42 7.29 -39.46
C ILE A 4 2.46 7.75 -38.37
N ARG A 5 1.62 6.83 -37.87
CA ARG A 5 0.79 7.07 -36.69
C ARG A 5 1.71 7.20 -35.47
N ASN A 6 1.99 8.43 -35.05
CA ASN A 6 2.64 8.73 -33.79
C ASN A 6 1.68 8.27 -32.68
N SER A 7 1.93 7.08 -32.15
CA SER A 7 1.16 6.53 -31.04
C SER A 7 1.56 7.32 -29.81
N ALA A 8 0.78 8.36 -29.49
CA ALA A 8 0.94 9.16 -28.30
C ALA A 8 1.12 8.21 -27.10
N ARG A 9 2.36 8.14 -26.62
CA ARG A 9 2.77 7.33 -25.48
C ARG A 9 1.85 7.70 -24.31
N ALA A 10 0.95 6.80 -23.93
CA ALA A 10 0.03 7.03 -22.84
C ALA A 10 0.83 7.38 -21.58
N VAL A 11 0.83 8.66 -21.20
CA VAL A 11 1.45 9.11 -19.96
C VAL A 11 0.55 8.60 -18.83
N LYS A 12 0.95 7.50 -18.20
CA LYS A 12 0.31 7.00 -16.98
C LYS A 12 0.91 7.76 -15.81
N THR A 13 0.22 8.80 -15.34
CA THR A 13 0.56 9.48 -14.10
C THR A 13 0.00 8.70 -12.92
N LEU A 14 0.86 8.37 -11.95
CA LEU A 14 0.48 7.75 -10.68
C LEU A 14 0.58 8.82 -9.58
N THR A 15 -0.55 9.19 -9.00
CA THR A 15 -0.57 10.03 -7.79
C THR A 15 -0.37 9.14 -6.56
N VAL A 16 0.78 9.26 -5.89
CA VAL A 16 1.05 8.55 -4.63
C VAL A 16 0.74 9.49 -3.47
N GLY A 17 -0.27 9.16 -2.67
CA GLY A 17 -0.53 9.84 -1.41
C GLY A 17 0.30 9.22 -0.29
N ILE A 18 1.31 9.95 0.20
CA ILE A 18 2.07 9.53 1.38
C ILE A 18 1.39 10.11 2.61
N ARG A 19 0.85 9.25 3.48
CA ARG A 19 0.38 9.67 4.81
C ARG A 19 1.50 9.43 5.83
N PRO A 20 1.76 10.37 6.75
CA PRO A 20 2.62 10.09 7.89
C PRO A 20 2.08 8.86 8.63
N ALA A 21 2.85 7.77 8.61
CA ALA A 21 2.57 6.56 9.37
C ALA A 21 3.54 6.50 10.54
N GLN A 22 3.08 5.94 11.66
CA GLN A 22 3.98 5.65 12.78
C GLN A 22 5.07 4.68 12.28
N PRO A 23 6.35 4.90 12.66
CA PRO A 23 7.40 3.94 12.35
C PRO A 23 7.04 2.55 12.89
N ARG A 24 7.37 1.52 12.13
CA ARG A 24 7.26 0.14 12.62
C ARG A 24 8.28 -0.07 13.73
N MET A 25 7.85 -0.66 14.84
CA MET A 25 8.67 -0.84 16.05
C MET A 25 8.73 -2.32 16.43
N GLY A 26 9.87 -2.75 16.98
CA GLY A 26 10.09 -4.13 17.43
C GLY A 26 10.15 -5.14 16.30
N THR A 27 9.69 -6.37 16.55
CA THR A 27 9.68 -7.48 15.58
C THR A 27 8.29 -7.79 15.01
N THR A 28 7.24 -7.14 15.52
CA THR A 28 5.87 -7.26 15.04
C THR A 28 5.20 -5.89 15.13
N HIS A 29 4.49 -5.49 14.08
CA HIS A 29 3.78 -4.22 14.02
C HIS A 29 2.35 -4.43 13.50
N THR A 30 1.36 -3.86 14.18
CA THR A 30 -0.04 -3.93 13.78
C THR A 30 -0.58 -2.52 13.58
N TYR A 31 -1.27 -2.27 12.47
CA TYR A 31 -1.80 -0.95 12.14
C TYR A 31 -3.08 -1.05 11.31
N GLU A 32 -3.91 0.00 11.34
CA GLU A 32 -5.07 0.13 10.47
C GLU A 32 -4.76 1.03 9.27
N MET A 33 -5.08 0.57 8.07
CA MET A 33 -4.97 1.33 6.83
C MET A 33 -6.14 1.00 5.92
N ASN A 34 -6.82 2.02 5.40
CA ASN A 34 -7.95 1.87 4.47
C ASN A 34 -9.05 0.90 4.96
N GLY A 35 -9.36 0.92 6.25
CA GLY A 35 -10.38 0.04 6.83
C GLY A 35 -9.96 -1.42 6.99
N SER A 36 -8.67 -1.74 6.83
CA SER A 36 -8.11 -3.06 7.11
C SER A 36 -7.04 -2.97 8.20
N ARG A 37 -6.97 -4.00 9.04
CA ARG A 37 -5.92 -4.21 10.03
C ARG A 37 -4.83 -5.09 9.42
N PHE A 38 -3.62 -4.54 9.37
CA PHE A 38 -2.43 -5.20 8.87
C PHE A 38 -1.59 -5.70 10.04
N ARG A 39 -0.99 -6.88 9.89
CA ARG A 39 0.05 -7.37 10.79
C ARG A 39 1.32 -7.63 9.98
N ASP A 40 2.36 -6.90 10.34
CA ASP A 40 3.69 -7.05 9.77
C ASP A 40 4.65 -7.69 10.79
N VAL A 41 5.59 -8.50 10.32
CA VAL A 41 6.68 -9.08 11.12
C VAL A 41 8.02 -8.74 10.50
N LEU A 42 9.04 -8.51 11.33
CA LEU A 42 10.40 -8.25 10.89
C LEU A 42 11.16 -9.58 10.78
N VAL A 43 11.57 -9.95 9.57
CA VAL A 43 12.34 -11.16 9.27
C VAL A 43 13.59 -10.73 8.51
N ASP A 44 14.78 -11.06 9.03
CA ASP A 44 16.07 -10.71 8.42
C ASP A 44 16.21 -9.22 8.06
N GLY A 45 15.66 -8.34 8.88
CA GLY A 45 15.70 -6.88 8.67
C GLY A 45 14.67 -6.36 7.65
N VAL A 46 13.81 -7.23 7.11
CA VAL A 46 12.74 -6.87 6.15
C VAL A 46 11.37 -7.03 6.81
N TRP A 47 10.51 -6.02 6.66
CA TRP A 47 9.13 -6.10 7.11
C TRP A 47 8.27 -6.86 6.11
N LEU A 48 7.58 -7.90 6.59
CA LEU A 48 6.69 -8.74 5.81
C LEU A 48 5.26 -8.66 6.37
N THR A 49 4.28 -8.36 5.52
CA THR A 49 2.86 -8.44 5.89
C THR A 49 2.42 -9.90 5.90
N VAL A 50 2.00 -10.38 7.07
CA VAL A 50 1.58 -11.78 7.28
C VAL A 50 0.08 -11.94 7.46
N SER A 51 -0.65 -10.87 7.79
CA SER A 51 -2.11 -10.88 7.75
C SER A 51 -2.69 -9.51 7.40
N VAL A 52 -3.84 -9.55 6.72
CA VAL A 52 -4.67 -8.39 6.41
C VAL A 52 -6.11 -8.79 6.67
N GLU A 53 -6.78 -8.09 7.58
CA GLU A 53 -8.15 -8.38 7.99
C GLU A 53 -9.02 -7.13 7.85
N PRO A 54 -10.26 -7.21 7.35
CA PRO A 54 -11.16 -6.06 7.36
C PRO A 54 -11.48 -5.64 8.79
N VAL A 55 -11.45 -4.34 9.06
CA VAL A 55 -11.90 -3.78 10.34
C VAL A 55 -13.42 -3.67 10.28
N VAL A 56 -14.11 -4.61 10.93
CA VAL A 56 -15.57 -4.54 11.09
C VAL A 56 -15.86 -3.51 12.18
N ARG A 57 -16.27 -2.31 11.78
CA ARG A 57 -16.80 -1.30 12.70
C ARG A 57 -18.30 -1.54 12.83
N SER A 58 -18.77 -2.01 13.98
CA SER A 58 -20.20 -2.01 14.29
C SER A 58 -20.69 -0.57 14.40
N ALA A 59 -21.72 -0.22 13.65
CA ALA A 59 -22.43 1.04 13.84
C ALA A 59 -23.08 1.01 15.24
N ALA A 60 -22.79 2.02 16.05
CA ALA A 60 -23.41 2.24 17.35
C ALA A 60 -24.77 2.93 17.19
#